data_AF-R8MDY3-F1
#
_entry.id   AF-R8MDY3-F1
#
_cell.length_a   1.000
_cell.length_b   1.000
_cell.length_c   1.000
_cell.angle_alpha   90.00
_cell.angle_beta   90.00
_cell.angle_gamma   90.00
#
_symmetry.space_group_name_H-M   'P 1'
#
loop_
_entity.id
_entity.type
_entity.pdbx_description
1 polymer ?
#
loop_
_entity_poly.entity_id
_entity_poly.type
_entity_poly.pdbx_seq_one_letter_code
_entity_poly.pdbx_strand_id
1 'polypeptide(L)'
;MNHFFKTVFEKAKLFFIDEKQLKLHKKTKQSHEISNEIMSRSINELSSTFTFKKAYTLFFEIDPSNKKEVYSFTEAYNIFDLQQAFIEGKGTLILVDEESKRKINEQFKYFRGNVSFLNEVINQTPDFLYQINDEEYWLNLEPIRNEEEEEMHTEYLEILYHALYQTKEIKIDARLFEKNDFFEERDYHLNFYRLTRNSLFLAVSWEGQTYSHNFQHIKQIKMLDLRDRLKFWLYTPKGSWRFYIPYNGQTLFEHSVPIDPILDKDYQNI
;
A
#
# COMPACT_ATOMS: atom_id res chain seq x y z
N MET A 1 -21.39 19.85 54.00
CA MET A 1 -21.94 18.71 53.23
C MET A 1 -21.74 18.83 51.71
N ASN A 2 -21.83 20.02 51.10
CA ASN A 2 -21.69 20.16 49.63
C ASN A 2 -20.30 19.86 49.03
N HIS A 3 -19.22 19.98 49.80
CA HIS A 3 -17.87 19.75 49.26
C HIS A 3 -17.55 18.26 49.11
N PHE A 4 -18.02 17.42 50.05
CA PHE A 4 -17.74 15.98 50.06
C PHE A 4 -18.44 15.25 48.91
N PHE A 5 -19.69 15.61 48.62
CA PHE A 5 -20.42 15.04 47.48
C PHE A 5 -19.81 15.44 46.14
N LYS A 6 -19.31 16.68 46.00
CA LYS A 6 -18.65 17.12 44.76
C LYS A 6 -17.36 16.34 44.50
N THR A 7 -16.54 16.12 45.53
CA THR A 7 -15.29 15.35 45.43
C THR A 7 -15.54 13.86 45.19
N VAL A 8 -16.60 13.28 45.78
CA VAL A 8 -16.99 11.88 45.51
C VAL A 8 -17.58 11.74 44.11
N PHE A 9 -18.34 12.71 43.60
CA PHE A 9 -18.90 12.67 42.24
C PHE A 9 -17.83 12.92 41.16
N GLU A 10 -16.85 13.80 41.41
CA GLU A 10 -15.68 14.00 40.53
C GLU A 10 -14.73 12.80 40.57
N LYS A 11 -14.50 12.19 41.74
CA LYS A 11 -13.77 10.91 41.83
C LYS A 11 -14.56 9.75 41.22
N ALA A 12 -15.89 9.71 41.33
CA ALA A 12 -16.71 8.68 40.70
C ALA A 12 -16.74 8.81 39.17
N LYS A 13 -16.70 10.03 38.61
CA LYS A 13 -16.50 10.24 37.16
C LYS A 13 -15.17 9.66 36.66
N LEU A 14 -14.12 9.67 37.50
CA LEU A 14 -12.83 9.04 37.19
C LEU A 14 -12.87 7.49 37.23
N PHE A 15 -13.88 6.87 37.85
CA PHE A 15 -13.99 5.41 37.98
C PHE A 15 -14.92 4.73 36.96
N PHE A 16 -15.64 5.48 36.13
CA PHE A 16 -16.52 4.93 35.08
C PHE A 16 -16.08 5.33 33.68
N ILE A 17 -14.78 5.21 33.38
CA ILE A 17 -14.42 4.95 31.99
C ILE A 17 -14.80 3.49 31.75
N ASP A 18 -15.84 3.25 30.95
CA ASP A 18 -16.27 1.91 30.54
C ASP A 18 -15.02 1.13 30.10
N GLU A 19 -14.81 -0.11 30.56
CA GLU A 19 -13.66 -0.93 30.17
C GLU A 19 -13.47 -0.98 28.65
N LYS A 20 -14.58 -0.88 27.89
CA LYS A 20 -14.56 -0.75 26.44
C LYS A 20 -13.88 0.53 25.95
N GLN A 21 -14.15 1.67 26.59
CA GLN A 21 -13.50 2.95 26.28
C GLN A 21 -12.01 2.91 26.65
N LEU A 22 -11.63 2.33 27.79
CA LEU A 22 -10.22 2.14 28.16
C LEU A 22 -9.47 1.29 27.12
N LYS A 23 -10.09 0.19 26.67
CA LYS A 23 -9.53 -0.67 25.60
C LYS A 23 -9.40 0.10 24.28
N LEU A 24 -10.40 0.90 23.91
CA LEU A 24 -10.38 1.71 22.69
C LEU A 24 -9.30 2.79 22.73
N HIS A 25 -9.09 3.45 23.88
CA HIS A 25 -8.03 4.44 24.05
C HIS A 25 -6.63 3.82 23.91
N LYS A 26 -6.40 2.66 24.53
CA LYS A 26 -5.13 1.94 24.38
C LYS A 26 -4.87 1.55 22.92
N LYS A 27 -5.90 1.05 22.23
CA LYS A 27 -5.80 0.70 20.81
C LYS A 27 -5.51 1.93 19.94
N THR A 28 -6.20 3.04 20.19
CA THR A 28 -5.99 4.32 19.47
C THR A 28 -4.56 4.82 19.63
N LYS A 29 -4.02 4.74 20.85
CA LYS A 29 -2.63 5.11 21.14
C LYS A 29 -1.64 4.24 20.35
N GLN A 30 -1.78 2.92 20.43
CA GLN A 30 -0.89 1.98 19.72
C GLN A 30 -0.94 2.20 18.19
N SER A 31 -2.13 2.37 17.63
CA SER A 31 -2.32 2.67 16.20
C SER A 31 -1.65 3.97 15.78
N HIS A 32 -1.76 5.01 16.62
CA HIS A 32 -1.13 6.31 16.38
C HIS A 32 0.40 6.23 16.43
N GLU A 33 0.97 5.52 17.42
CA GLU A 33 2.42 5.32 17.54
C GLU A 33 2.99 4.67 16.26
N ILE A 34 2.37 3.58 15.78
CA ILE A 34 2.76 2.90 14.53
C ILE A 34 2.63 3.86 13.33
N SER A 35 1.51 4.57 13.22
CA SER A 35 1.25 5.48 12.09
C SER A 35 2.20 6.69 12.07
N ASN A 36 2.67 7.13 13.23
CA ASN A 36 3.63 8.21 13.37
C ASN A 36 5.02 7.82 12.86
N GLU A 37 5.43 6.56 13.03
CA GLU A 37 6.69 6.04 12.46
C GLU A 37 6.62 6.05 10.91
N ILE A 38 5.46 5.72 10.35
CA ILE A 38 5.21 5.70 8.91
C ILE A 38 5.32 7.12 8.30
N MET A 39 4.75 8.15 8.95
CA MET A 39 4.69 9.53 8.43
C MET A 39 6.02 10.25 8.21
N SER A 40 7.13 9.67 8.66
CA SER A 40 8.48 10.25 8.45
C SER A 40 8.90 10.34 6.98
N ARG A 41 8.08 9.81 6.06
CA ARG A 41 8.37 9.60 4.63
C ARG A 41 7.45 10.41 3.72
N SER A 42 7.92 10.75 2.53
CA SER A 42 7.13 11.39 1.48
C SER A 42 6.04 10.45 0.93
N ILE A 43 4.98 10.99 0.32
CA ILE A 43 3.92 10.15 -0.27
C ILE A 43 4.43 9.19 -1.35
N ASN A 44 5.49 9.57 -2.07
CA ASN A 44 6.14 8.71 -3.06
C ASN A 44 6.84 7.50 -2.43
N GLU A 45 7.49 7.71 -1.29
CA GLU A 45 8.14 6.63 -0.53
C GLU A 45 7.09 5.74 0.12
N LEU A 46 6.03 6.35 0.69
CA LEU A 46 4.91 5.63 1.28
C LEU A 46 4.18 4.77 0.24
N SER A 47 3.87 5.30 -0.93
CA SER A 47 3.13 4.57 -1.97
C SER A 47 3.91 3.43 -2.61
N SER A 48 5.23 3.39 -2.38
CA SER A 48 6.07 2.25 -2.76
C SER A 48 5.96 1.06 -1.80
N THR A 49 5.55 1.29 -0.54
CA THR A 49 5.57 0.27 0.53
C THR A 49 4.21 0.01 1.15
N PHE A 50 3.29 0.97 1.04
CA PHE A 50 1.96 0.93 1.61
C PHE A 50 0.87 1.10 0.54
N THR A 51 -0.33 0.66 0.90
CA THR A 51 -1.59 0.86 0.18
C THR A 51 -2.69 1.06 1.22
N PHE A 52 -3.93 1.25 0.79
CA PHE A 52 -5.09 1.21 1.66
C PHE A 52 -6.22 0.45 0.95
N LYS A 53 -7.00 -0.35 1.67
CA LYS A 53 -8.17 -1.05 1.10
C LYS A 53 -9.43 -0.20 1.08
N LYS A 54 -9.55 0.72 2.03
CA LYS A 54 -10.75 1.50 2.28
C LYS A 54 -10.40 2.94 2.60
N ALA A 55 -11.30 3.83 2.23
CA ALA A 55 -11.25 5.24 2.54
C ALA A 55 -12.67 5.70 2.91
N TYR A 56 -12.76 6.73 3.75
CA TYR A 56 -14.03 7.17 4.31
C TYR A 56 -14.17 8.68 4.27
N THR A 57 -15.38 9.18 4.03
CA THR A 57 -15.71 10.58 4.26
C THR A 57 -16.30 10.74 5.66
N LEU A 58 -15.89 11.80 6.36
CA LEU A 58 -16.39 12.13 7.70
C LEU A 58 -17.54 13.13 7.58
N PHE A 59 -18.68 12.79 8.17
CA PHE A 59 -19.81 13.69 8.35
C PHE A 59 -19.90 14.11 9.82
N PHE A 60 -20.22 15.38 10.00
CA PHE A 60 -20.42 16.00 11.30
C PHE A 60 -21.82 16.59 11.38
N GLU A 61 -22.54 16.24 12.43
CA GLU A 61 -23.85 16.81 12.75
C GLU A 61 -23.93 17.15 14.24
N ILE A 62 -24.73 18.16 14.58
CA ILE A 62 -25.09 18.45 15.97
C ILE A 62 -26.49 17.90 16.19
N ASP A 63 -26.61 16.89 17.06
CA ASP A 63 -27.88 16.27 17.40
C ASP A 63 -28.83 17.33 17.99
N PRO A 64 -29.94 17.65 17.32
CA PRO A 64 -30.82 18.74 17.72
C PRO A 64 -31.52 18.48 19.07
N SER A 65 -31.58 17.22 19.53
CA SER A 65 -32.25 16.84 20.78
C SER A 65 -31.40 17.09 22.04
N ASN A 66 -30.09 16.95 21.94
CA ASN A 66 -29.18 17.00 23.09
C ASN A 66 -27.96 17.90 22.87
N LYS A 67 -27.86 18.57 21.71
CA LYS A 67 -26.76 19.44 21.28
C LYS A 67 -25.38 18.77 21.32
N LYS A 68 -25.33 17.43 21.24
CA LYS A 68 -24.06 16.71 21.15
C LYS A 68 -23.61 16.64 19.69
N GLU A 69 -22.31 16.80 19.52
CA GLU A 69 -21.63 16.49 18.27
C GLU A 69 -21.77 14.98 17.97
N VAL A 70 -22.02 14.65 16.71
CA VAL A 70 -22.13 13.29 16.20
C VAL A 70 -21.27 13.20 14.94
N TYR A 71 -20.41 12.19 14.91
CA TYR A 71 -19.53 11.90 13.80
C TYR A 71 -19.94 10.58 13.14
N SER A 72 -19.97 10.55 11.81
CA SER A 72 -20.23 9.34 11.03
C SER A 72 -19.28 9.21 9.84
N PHE A 73 -18.83 8.00 9.57
CA PHE A 73 -17.99 7.68 8.41
C PHE A 73 -18.81 6.96 7.35
N THR A 74 -18.64 7.36 6.10
CA THR A 74 -19.19 6.66 4.94
C THR A 74 -18.06 6.20 4.04
N GLU A 75 -18.09 4.94 3.60
CA GLU A 75 -17.07 4.40 2.69
C GLU A 75 -17.13 5.13 1.34
N ALA A 76 -15.96 5.54 0.85
CA ALA A 76 -15.83 6.19 -0.44
C ALA A 76 -16.05 5.17 -1.57
N TYR A 77 -16.84 5.52 -2.59
CA TYR A 77 -17.13 4.60 -3.71
C TYR A 77 -16.03 4.54 -4.77
N ASN A 78 -15.12 5.52 -4.79
CA ASN A 78 -14.03 5.69 -5.76
C ASN A 78 -12.68 5.14 -5.28
N ILE A 79 -12.68 4.06 -4.48
CA ILE A 79 -11.45 3.49 -3.89
C ILE A 79 -10.36 3.22 -4.92
N PHE A 80 -10.71 2.67 -6.09
CA PHE A 80 -9.73 2.36 -7.13
C PHE A 80 -8.99 3.62 -7.62
N ASP A 81 -9.74 4.69 -7.92
CA ASP A 81 -9.15 5.94 -8.41
C ASP A 81 -8.30 6.61 -7.32
N LEU A 82 -8.73 6.56 -6.06
CA LEU A 82 -7.96 7.05 -4.92
C LEU A 82 -6.65 6.29 -4.75
N GLN A 83 -6.67 4.95 -4.84
CA GLN A 83 -5.48 4.12 -4.77
C GLN A 83 -4.51 4.46 -5.91
N GLN A 84 -5.01 4.62 -7.15
CA GLN A 84 -4.17 5.00 -8.29
C GLN A 84 -3.53 6.37 -8.06
N ALA A 85 -4.29 7.35 -7.57
CA ALA A 85 -3.74 8.67 -7.31
C ALA A 85 -2.65 8.64 -6.21
N PHE A 86 -2.87 7.87 -5.15
CA PHE A 86 -1.88 7.67 -4.08
C PHE A 86 -0.60 7.01 -4.61
N ILE A 87 -0.74 5.97 -5.44
CA ILE A 87 0.35 5.31 -6.14
C ILE A 87 1.14 6.32 -7.00
N GLU A 88 0.45 7.18 -7.73
CA GLU A 88 1.04 8.24 -8.55
C GLU A 88 1.64 9.40 -7.74
N GLY A 89 1.64 9.31 -6.41
CA GLY A 89 2.22 10.32 -5.52
C GLY A 89 1.42 11.62 -5.47
N LYS A 90 0.13 11.57 -5.81
CA LYS A 90 -0.76 12.73 -5.79
C LYS A 90 -1.36 12.92 -4.40
N GLY A 91 -1.79 14.14 -4.12
CA GLY A 91 -2.44 14.49 -2.86
C GLY A 91 -1.46 14.65 -1.70
N THR A 92 -2.01 14.83 -0.50
CA THR A 92 -1.27 14.99 0.75
C THR A 92 -1.83 14.03 1.77
N LEU A 93 -0.95 13.31 2.46
CA LEU A 93 -1.31 12.46 3.58
C LEU A 93 -0.93 13.17 4.89
N ILE A 94 -1.83 13.20 5.85
CA ILE A 94 -1.67 13.86 7.14
C ILE A 94 -2.03 12.85 8.23
N LEU A 95 -1.16 12.67 9.23
CA LEU A 95 -1.51 11.90 10.42
C LEU A 95 -2.43 12.71 11.31
N VAL A 96 -3.55 12.11 11.65
CA VAL A 96 -4.51 12.71 12.58
C VAL A 96 -3.97 12.54 14.00
N ASP A 97 -3.93 13.65 14.73
CA ASP A 97 -3.45 13.66 16.10
C ASP A 97 -4.31 12.78 17.02
N GLU A 98 -3.68 12.25 18.06
CA GLU A 98 -4.33 11.30 18.96
C GLU A 98 -5.55 11.90 19.69
N GLU A 99 -5.51 13.19 20.04
CA GLU A 99 -6.57 13.86 20.80
C GLU A 99 -7.84 14.00 19.96
N SER A 100 -7.71 14.44 18.71
CA SER A 100 -8.80 14.51 17.73
C SER A 100 -9.45 13.13 17.53
N LYS A 101 -8.65 12.07 17.38
CA LYS A 101 -9.17 10.71 17.24
C LYS A 101 -9.92 10.24 18.48
N ARG A 102 -9.42 10.54 19.69
CA ARG A 102 -10.12 10.21 20.94
C ARG A 102 -11.47 10.92 21.02
N LYS A 103 -11.52 12.22 20.69
CA LYS A 103 -12.78 13.01 20.68
C LYS A 103 -13.82 12.39 19.72
N ILE A 104 -13.42 12.06 18.50
CA ILE A 104 -14.32 11.46 17.50
C ILE A 104 -14.79 10.06 17.97
N ASN A 105 -13.87 9.24 18.48
CA ASN A 105 -14.19 7.90 19.00
C ASN A 105 -15.18 7.92 20.19
N GLU A 106 -15.09 8.92 21.08
CA GLU A 106 -16.01 9.07 22.22
C GLU A 106 -17.44 9.45 21.80
N GLN A 107 -17.60 10.08 20.64
CA GLN A 107 -18.86 10.68 20.16
C GLN A 107 -19.43 9.93 18.94
N PHE A 108 -18.93 8.74 18.69
CA PHE A 108 -19.31 7.87 17.59
C PHE A 108 -20.73 7.31 17.80
N LYS A 109 -21.69 7.68 16.94
CA LYS A 109 -23.00 6.99 16.87
C LYS A 109 -23.04 6.11 15.63
N TYR A 110 -23.11 4.81 15.86
CA TYR A 110 -23.34 3.82 14.80
C TYR A 110 -24.73 4.04 14.18
N PHE A 111 -24.77 4.46 12.92
CA PHE A 111 -25.99 4.39 12.12
C PHE A 111 -26.00 3.06 11.37
N ARG A 112 -26.87 2.15 11.79
CA ARG A 112 -27.21 0.95 11.01
C ARG A 112 -28.13 1.41 9.87
N GLY A 113 -27.56 2.03 8.85
CA GLY A 113 -28.31 2.37 7.64
C GLY A 113 -28.84 1.08 7.01
N ASN A 114 -30.16 0.99 6.84
CA ASN A 114 -30.78 -0.04 6.01
C ASN A 114 -30.40 0.19 4.54
N VAL A 115 -29.15 -0.08 4.17
CA VAL A 115 -28.76 -0.25 2.77
C VAL A 115 -27.72 -1.37 2.73
N SER A 116 -28.10 -2.43 2.05
CA SER A 116 -27.36 -3.66 1.88
C SER A 116 -26.08 -3.45 1.06
N PHE A 117 -24.97 -3.00 1.63
CA PHE A 117 -23.63 -3.30 1.12
C PHE A 117 -22.59 -3.24 2.27
N LEU A 118 -22.06 -4.43 2.60
CA LEU A 118 -20.84 -4.71 3.38
C LEU A 118 -20.74 -4.22 4.85
N ASN A 119 -21.10 -5.14 5.75
CA ASN A 119 -21.07 -5.04 7.21
C ASN A 119 -19.64 -5.08 7.83
N GLU A 120 -18.71 -4.22 7.44
CA GLU A 120 -17.51 -3.99 8.26
C GLU A 120 -17.70 -2.74 9.11
N VAL A 121 -17.92 -2.96 10.40
CA VAL A 121 -18.00 -1.89 11.40
C VAL A 121 -16.60 -1.32 11.59
N ILE A 122 -16.40 -0.06 11.19
CA ILE A 122 -15.20 0.69 11.59
C ILE A 122 -15.24 0.79 13.11
N ASN A 123 -14.26 0.17 13.76
CA ASN A 123 -14.20 0.09 15.22
C ASN A 123 -13.34 1.21 15.85
N GLN A 124 -12.76 2.08 15.02
CA GLN A 124 -11.86 3.16 15.42
C GLN A 124 -11.72 4.17 14.28
N THR A 125 -11.66 5.46 14.62
CA THR A 125 -11.30 6.53 13.69
C THR A 125 -9.99 6.19 12.95
N PRO A 126 -9.95 6.28 11.60
CA PRO A 126 -8.72 6.05 10.84
C PRO A 126 -7.58 6.99 11.25
N ASP A 127 -6.35 6.54 11.03
CA ASP A 127 -5.15 7.24 11.49
C ASP A 127 -4.75 8.38 10.56
N PHE A 128 -5.07 8.32 9.26
CA PHE A 128 -4.65 9.30 8.27
C PHE A 128 -5.82 10.04 7.62
N LEU A 129 -5.57 11.30 7.30
CA LEU A 129 -6.37 12.15 6.42
C LEU A 129 -5.61 12.32 5.10
N TYR A 130 -6.23 11.88 4.00
CA TYR A 130 -5.72 12.00 2.65
C TYR A 130 -6.51 13.06 1.89
N GLN A 131 -5.82 14.12 1.48
CA GLN A 131 -6.40 15.26 0.77
C GLN A 131 -6.02 15.21 -0.70
N ILE A 132 -7.02 15.20 -1.59
CA ILE A 132 -6.82 15.22 -3.03
C ILE A 132 -7.99 15.92 -3.73
N ASN A 133 -7.71 16.80 -4.69
CA ASN A 133 -8.72 17.53 -5.47
C ASN A 133 -9.78 18.25 -4.61
N ASP A 134 -9.36 18.90 -3.53
CA ASP A 134 -10.22 19.58 -2.53
C ASP A 134 -11.18 18.65 -1.76
N GLU A 135 -11.00 17.33 -1.86
CA GLU A 135 -11.72 16.32 -1.10
C GLU A 135 -10.84 15.71 -0.01
N GLU A 136 -11.48 15.29 1.09
CA GLU A 136 -10.81 14.72 2.26
C GLU A 136 -11.29 13.29 2.54
N TYR A 137 -10.33 12.39 2.66
CA TYR A 137 -10.57 10.96 2.83
C TYR A 137 -9.81 10.43 4.04
N TRP A 138 -10.52 9.78 4.95
CA TRP A 138 -9.95 9.14 6.13
C TRP A 138 -9.60 7.69 5.82
N LEU A 139 -8.37 7.28 6.08
CA LEU A 139 -7.90 5.94 5.73
C LEU A 139 -6.82 5.43 6.68
N ASN A 140 -6.58 4.12 6.63
CA ASN A 140 -5.44 3.48 7.26
C ASN A 140 -4.53 2.93 6.16
N LEU A 141 -3.23 3.15 6.30
CA LEU A 141 -2.25 2.50 5.47
C LEU A 141 -2.00 1.08 5.97
N GLU A 142 -1.79 0.17 5.02
CA GLU A 142 -1.34 -1.18 5.25
C GLU A 142 -0.20 -1.52 4.27
N PRO A 143 0.74 -2.41 4.63
CA PRO A 143 1.77 -2.84 3.71
C PRO A 143 1.17 -3.37 2.40
N ILE A 144 1.85 -3.13 1.26
CA ILE A 144 1.42 -3.68 -0.04
C ILE A 144 1.44 -5.22 -0.08
N ARG A 145 2.21 -5.84 0.83
CA ARG A 145 2.45 -7.27 0.96
C ARG A 145 2.44 -7.63 2.44
N ASN A 146 1.76 -8.73 2.79
CA ASN A 146 1.93 -9.36 4.11
C ASN A 146 3.30 -10.06 4.21
N GLU A 147 3.65 -10.62 5.37
CA GLU A 147 4.97 -11.26 5.59
C GLU A 147 5.26 -12.40 4.61
N GLU A 148 4.30 -13.30 4.37
CA GLU A 148 4.45 -14.43 3.44
C GLU A 148 4.59 -13.94 1.99
N GLU A 149 3.79 -12.95 1.60
CA GLU A 149 3.90 -12.31 0.28
C GLU A 149 5.24 -11.59 0.11
N GLU A 150 5.79 -11.03 1.19
CA GLU A 150 7.07 -10.32 1.20
C GLU A 150 8.26 -11.26 1.01
N GLU A 151 8.22 -12.42 1.66
CA GLU A 151 9.22 -13.48 1.51
C GLU A 151 9.23 -14.00 0.08
N MET A 152 8.07 -14.39 -0.46
CA MET A 152 7.95 -14.86 -1.85
C MET A 152 8.37 -13.79 -2.87
N HIS A 153 7.99 -12.53 -2.64
CA HIS A 153 8.40 -11.44 -3.52
C HIS A 153 9.91 -11.26 -3.51
N THR A 154 10.55 -11.36 -2.35
CA THR A 154 12.01 -11.24 -2.22
C THR A 154 12.71 -12.37 -2.97
N GLU A 155 12.27 -13.62 -2.78
CA GLU A 155 12.81 -14.78 -3.50
C GLU A 155 12.70 -14.60 -5.03
N TYR A 156 11.52 -14.24 -5.54
CA TYR A 156 11.32 -14.07 -6.97
C TYR A 156 12.03 -12.83 -7.54
N LEU A 157 12.21 -11.79 -6.74
CA LEU A 157 13.00 -10.62 -7.11
C LEU A 157 14.48 -10.97 -7.28
N GLU A 158 15.04 -11.77 -6.37
CA GLU A 158 16.40 -12.28 -6.48
C GLU A 158 16.56 -13.15 -7.72
N ILE A 159 15.67 -14.12 -7.94
CA ILE A 159 15.73 -14.99 -9.13
C ILE A 159 15.61 -14.15 -10.41
N LEU A 160 14.73 -13.14 -10.43
CA LEU A 160 14.61 -12.21 -11.54
C LEU A 160 15.92 -11.44 -11.79
N TYR A 161 16.54 -10.94 -10.73
CA TYR A 161 17.81 -10.22 -10.83
C TYR A 161 18.90 -11.10 -11.44
N HIS A 162 19.06 -12.31 -10.93
CA HIS A 162 20.03 -13.28 -11.42
C HIS A 162 19.79 -13.64 -12.89
N ALA A 163 18.53 -13.88 -13.27
CA ALA A 163 18.16 -14.19 -14.65
C ALA A 163 18.47 -13.02 -15.60
N LEU A 164 18.13 -11.78 -15.22
CA LEU A 164 18.43 -10.57 -16.00
C LEU A 164 19.93 -10.29 -16.11
N TYR A 165 20.70 -10.57 -15.06
CA TYR A 165 22.15 -10.36 -15.04
C TYR A 165 22.89 -11.28 -16.02
N GLN A 166 22.42 -12.52 -16.15
CA GLN A 166 23.11 -13.57 -16.90
C GLN A 166 22.69 -13.64 -18.38
N THR A 167 21.54 -13.08 -18.73
CA THR A 167 21.03 -13.09 -20.09
C THR A 167 21.40 -11.84 -20.88
N LYS A 168 21.42 -11.98 -22.20
CA LYS A 168 21.34 -10.85 -23.15
C LYS A 168 20.07 -10.86 -23.98
N GLU A 169 19.16 -11.77 -23.66
CA GLU A 169 17.94 -12.03 -24.43
C GLU A 169 16.75 -12.03 -23.48
N ILE A 170 15.66 -11.42 -23.91
CA ILE A 170 14.40 -11.41 -23.17
C ILE A 170 13.24 -11.41 -24.15
N LYS A 171 12.25 -12.26 -23.89
CA LYS A 171 11.03 -12.31 -24.67
C LYS A 171 9.94 -11.51 -23.97
N ILE A 172 9.40 -10.51 -24.64
CA ILE A 172 8.39 -9.59 -24.09
C ILE A 172 7.23 -9.45 -25.09
N ASP A 173 6.04 -9.14 -24.58
CA ASP A 173 4.90 -8.72 -25.39
C ASP A 173 5.23 -7.43 -26.15
N ALA A 174 5.23 -7.48 -27.49
CA ALA A 174 5.58 -6.36 -28.36
C ALA A 174 4.64 -5.15 -28.19
N ARG A 175 3.43 -5.37 -27.68
CA ARG A 175 2.48 -4.28 -27.36
C ARG A 175 2.99 -3.31 -26.29
N LEU A 176 4.02 -3.70 -25.55
CA LEU A 176 4.68 -2.81 -24.61
C LEU A 176 5.33 -1.60 -25.31
N PHE A 177 5.78 -1.80 -26.54
CA PHE A 177 6.52 -0.79 -27.32
C PHE A 177 5.80 -0.36 -28.59
N GLU A 178 4.98 -1.25 -29.16
CA GLU A 178 4.28 -1.06 -30.41
C GLU A 178 2.77 -0.94 -30.19
N LYS A 179 2.10 -0.08 -30.96
CA LYS A 179 0.64 -0.03 -30.99
C LYS A 179 0.10 -1.16 -31.85
N ASN A 180 0.14 -2.39 -31.32
CA ASN A 180 -0.46 -3.58 -31.94
C ASN A 180 -1.70 -4.04 -31.16
N ASP A 181 -2.74 -4.44 -31.88
CA ASP A 181 -4.02 -4.88 -31.28
C ASP A 181 -3.98 -6.36 -30.81
N PHE A 182 -2.96 -7.11 -31.20
CA PHE A 182 -2.83 -8.55 -30.89
C PHE A 182 -1.63 -8.85 -29.99
N PHE A 183 -1.79 -9.84 -29.11
CA PHE A 183 -0.71 -10.34 -28.27
C PHE A 183 0.36 -11.00 -29.14
N GLU A 184 1.58 -10.44 -29.14
CA GLU A 184 2.70 -10.94 -29.92
C GLU A 184 3.95 -10.98 -29.02
N GLU A 185 4.43 -12.17 -28.69
CA GLU A 185 5.67 -12.32 -27.95
C GLU A 185 6.86 -12.25 -28.90
N ARG A 186 7.82 -11.38 -28.60
CA ARG A 186 8.99 -11.15 -29.45
C ARG A 186 10.28 -11.24 -28.64
N ASP A 187 11.31 -11.79 -29.26
CA ASP A 187 12.64 -11.91 -28.68
C ASP A 187 13.43 -10.60 -28.91
N TYR A 188 13.83 -9.96 -27.81
CA TYR A 188 14.62 -8.73 -27.82
C TYR A 188 16.02 -8.96 -27.24
N HIS A 189 16.98 -8.15 -27.68
CA HIS A 189 18.28 -8.03 -27.04
C HIS A 189 18.17 -7.14 -25.80
N LEU A 190 18.56 -7.65 -24.63
CA LEU A 190 18.59 -6.87 -23.39
C LEU A 190 19.86 -6.02 -23.35
N ASN A 191 19.70 -4.70 -23.48
CA ASN A 191 20.83 -3.76 -23.44
C ASN A 191 21.19 -3.34 -22.02
N PHE A 192 20.16 -3.09 -21.21
CA PHE A 192 20.30 -2.56 -19.86
C PHE A 192 19.05 -2.85 -19.04
N TYR A 193 19.23 -3.07 -17.74
CA TYR A 193 18.14 -3.10 -16.78
C TYR A 193 18.52 -2.40 -15.48
N ARG A 194 17.51 -1.92 -14.76
CA ARG A 194 17.63 -1.51 -13.36
C ARG A 194 16.46 -2.10 -12.60
N LEU A 195 16.76 -3.02 -11.69
CA LEU A 195 15.76 -3.64 -10.83
C LEU A 195 15.87 -3.05 -9.42
N THR A 196 14.72 -2.78 -8.82
CA THR A 196 14.58 -2.38 -7.42
C THR A 196 13.46 -3.20 -6.80
N ARG A 197 13.24 -3.07 -5.49
CA ARG A 197 12.17 -3.78 -4.78
C ARG A 197 10.79 -3.66 -5.44
N ASN A 198 10.46 -2.48 -5.98
CA ASN A 198 9.12 -2.14 -6.48
C ASN A 198 9.11 -1.60 -7.91
N SER A 199 10.24 -1.62 -8.63
CA SER A 199 10.30 -1.17 -10.01
C SER A 199 11.34 -1.91 -10.84
N LEU A 200 11.07 -2.05 -12.14
CA LEU A 200 11.97 -2.60 -13.14
C LEU A 200 12.01 -1.66 -14.34
N PHE A 201 13.19 -1.10 -14.62
CA PHE A 201 13.47 -0.43 -15.88
C PHE A 201 14.16 -1.41 -16.83
N LEU A 202 13.67 -1.50 -18.07
CA LEU A 202 14.29 -2.25 -19.16
C LEU A 202 14.62 -1.33 -20.33
N ALA A 203 15.78 -1.53 -20.94
CA ALA A 203 16.10 -1.05 -22.27
C ALA A 203 16.51 -2.23 -23.15
N VAL A 204 15.81 -2.39 -24.27
CA VAL A 204 15.95 -3.55 -25.16
C VAL A 204 16.07 -3.11 -26.62
N SER A 205 16.69 -3.94 -27.46
CA SER A 205 16.81 -3.67 -28.89
C SER A 205 16.22 -4.78 -29.74
N TRP A 206 15.62 -4.37 -30.86
CA TRP A 206 15.13 -5.26 -31.91
C TRP A 206 15.24 -4.54 -33.26
N GLU A 207 15.72 -5.25 -34.28
CA GLU A 207 15.95 -4.70 -35.65
C GLU A 207 16.70 -3.36 -35.68
N GLY A 208 17.68 -3.18 -34.79
CA GLY A 208 18.50 -1.96 -34.72
C GLY A 208 17.81 -0.77 -34.05
N GLN A 209 16.57 -0.89 -33.59
CA GLN A 209 15.88 0.11 -32.77
C GLN A 209 16.01 -0.24 -31.29
N THR A 210 15.97 0.79 -30.43
CA THR A 210 16.02 0.64 -28.97
C THR A 210 14.72 1.12 -28.36
N TYR A 211 14.14 0.29 -27.50
CA TYR A 211 12.94 0.56 -26.74
C TYR A 211 13.25 0.55 -25.25
N SER A 212 12.47 1.29 -24.47
CA SER A 212 12.59 1.27 -23.02
C SER A 212 11.25 1.38 -22.32
N HIS A 213 11.13 0.74 -21.17
CA HIS A 213 9.93 0.82 -20.33
C HIS A 213 10.32 0.79 -18.86
N ASN A 214 9.57 1.52 -18.03
CA ASN A 214 9.70 1.51 -16.59
C ASN A 214 8.43 0.94 -15.95
N PHE A 215 8.51 -0.28 -15.42
CA PHE A 215 7.46 -0.89 -14.62
C PHE A 215 7.59 -0.35 -13.19
N GLN A 216 6.65 0.48 -12.76
CA GLN A 216 6.62 1.05 -11.41
C GLN A 216 5.53 0.42 -10.55
N HIS A 217 5.72 0.47 -9.23
CA HIS A 217 4.77 -0.01 -8.22
C HIS A 217 4.43 -1.50 -8.39
N ILE A 218 5.46 -2.32 -8.60
CA ILE A 218 5.33 -3.78 -8.66
C ILE A 218 4.84 -4.26 -7.28
N LYS A 219 3.60 -4.74 -7.22
CA LYS A 219 2.97 -5.25 -6.00
C LYS A 219 3.35 -6.70 -5.73
N GLN A 220 3.48 -7.47 -6.79
CA GLN A 220 3.79 -8.89 -6.72
C GLN A 220 4.60 -9.31 -7.95
N ILE A 221 5.53 -10.23 -7.74
CA ILE A 221 6.19 -11.01 -8.77
C ILE A 221 5.69 -12.45 -8.66
N LYS A 222 5.49 -13.12 -9.79
CA LYS A 222 5.36 -14.59 -9.83
C LYS A 222 6.32 -15.15 -10.85
N MET A 223 6.75 -16.39 -10.63
CA MET A 223 7.67 -17.09 -11.52
C MET A 223 7.17 -18.50 -11.80
N LEU A 224 7.45 -18.99 -13.01
CA LEU A 224 7.27 -20.38 -13.42
C LEU A 224 8.50 -20.80 -14.22
N ASP A 225 9.14 -21.88 -13.77
CA ASP A 225 10.24 -22.51 -14.49
C ASP A 225 9.71 -23.43 -15.59
N LEU A 226 10.10 -23.16 -16.84
CA LEU A 226 9.74 -23.94 -18.02
C LEU A 226 10.89 -24.85 -18.50
N ARG A 227 11.96 -25.00 -17.70
CA ARG A 227 13.21 -25.72 -17.96
C ARG A 227 14.16 -25.04 -18.93
N ASP A 228 13.66 -24.52 -20.04
CA ASP A 228 14.47 -23.80 -21.04
C ASP A 228 14.48 -22.27 -20.81
N ARG A 229 13.51 -21.77 -20.05
CA ARG A 229 13.34 -20.35 -19.73
C ARG A 229 12.57 -20.18 -18.42
N LEU A 230 12.79 -19.06 -17.75
CA LEU A 230 11.94 -18.60 -16.64
C LEU A 230 10.86 -17.69 -17.19
N LYS A 231 9.62 -17.96 -16.82
CA LYS A 231 8.49 -17.08 -17.08
C LYS A 231 8.19 -16.29 -15.83
N PHE A 232 8.10 -14.98 -15.97
CA PHE A 232 7.72 -14.09 -14.87
C PHE A 232 6.43 -13.33 -15.17
N TRP A 233 5.73 -12.98 -14.10
CA TRP A 233 4.63 -12.03 -14.10
C TRP A 233 4.94 -10.88 -13.14
N LEU A 234 4.84 -9.65 -13.61
CA LEU A 234 4.84 -8.45 -12.76
C LEU A 234 3.43 -7.92 -12.65
N TYR A 235 2.91 -7.86 -11.43
CA TYR A 235 1.61 -7.28 -11.14
C TYR A 235 1.78 -5.82 -10.75
N THR A 236 1.31 -4.93 -11.61
CA THR A 236 1.31 -3.47 -11.39
C THR A 236 -0.12 -2.93 -11.36
N PRO A 237 -0.35 -1.75 -10.79
CA PRO A 237 -1.65 -1.07 -10.84
C PRO A 237 -2.17 -0.84 -12.26
N LYS A 238 -1.27 -0.74 -13.26
CA LYS A 238 -1.60 -0.53 -14.67
C LYS A 238 -1.82 -1.83 -15.45
N GLY A 239 -1.61 -2.99 -14.82
CA GLY A 239 -1.81 -4.29 -15.43
C GLY A 239 -0.73 -5.31 -15.07
N SER A 240 -0.89 -6.50 -15.64
CA SER A 240 0.03 -7.62 -15.48
C SER A 240 0.91 -7.79 -16.71
N TRP A 241 2.22 -7.81 -16.50
CA TRP A 241 3.22 -7.92 -17.55
C TRP A 241 3.92 -9.26 -17.49
N ARG A 242 4.18 -9.84 -18.66
CA ARG A 242 4.81 -11.17 -18.79
C ARG A 242 6.10 -11.04 -19.58
N PHE A 243 7.10 -11.77 -19.13
CA PHE A 243 8.34 -11.95 -19.88
C PHE A 243 8.92 -13.32 -19.65
N TYR A 244 9.74 -13.75 -20.61
CA TYR A 244 10.45 -15.00 -20.57
C TYR A 244 11.94 -14.70 -20.72
N ILE A 245 12.72 -15.25 -19.79
CA ILE A 245 14.16 -15.06 -19.76
C ILE A 245 14.79 -16.44 -19.93
N PRO A 246 15.55 -16.70 -21.01
CA PRO A 246 16.33 -17.91 -21.10
C PRO A 246 17.34 -17.93 -19.94
N TYR A 247 17.52 -19.08 -19.34
CA TYR A 247 18.44 -19.23 -18.22
C TYR A 247 19.13 -20.59 -18.29
N ASN A 248 20.29 -20.66 -17.65
CA ASN A 248 20.96 -21.94 -17.39
C ASN A 248 20.84 -22.23 -15.89
N GLY A 249 20.10 -23.28 -15.54
CA GLY A 249 19.84 -23.64 -14.14
C GLY A 249 21.10 -24.04 -13.36
N GLN A 250 22.18 -24.44 -14.03
CA GLN A 250 23.46 -24.67 -13.37
C GLN A 250 24.09 -23.36 -12.93
N THR A 251 23.97 -22.30 -13.74
CA THR A 251 24.65 -21.03 -13.47
C THR A 251 23.78 -20.00 -12.77
N LEU A 252 22.46 -20.19 -12.67
CA LEU A 252 21.51 -19.18 -12.15
C LEU A 252 21.95 -18.59 -10.80
N PHE A 253 22.50 -19.41 -9.92
CA PHE A 253 23.02 -19.00 -8.61
C PHE A 253 24.55 -19.11 -8.52
N GLU A 254 25.24 -19.45 -9.60
CA GLU A 254 26.69 -19.51 -9.63
C GLU A 254 27.29 -18.15 -9.96
N HIS A 255 28.46 -17.92 -9.37
CA HIS A 255 29.25 -16.69 -9.42
C HIS A 255 28.60 -15.56 -8.64
N SER A 256 29.45 -14.79 -7.99
CA SER A 256 29.16 -13.60 -7.20
C SER A 256 28.43 -12.54 -8.04
N VAL A 257 27.15 -12.78 -8.37
CA VAL A 257 26.25 -11.75 -8.86
C VAL A 257 26.12 -10.78 -7.69
N PRO A 258 26.64 -9.56 -7.79
CA PRO A 258 26.53 -8.61 -6.69
C PRO A 258 25.04 -8.24 -6.59
N ILE A 259 24.33 -8.81 -5.62
CA ILE A 259 22.96 -8.39 -5.34
C ILE A 259 23.04 -6.91 -4.98
N ASP A 260 22.38 -6.09 -5.80
CA ASP A 260 22.30 -4.66 -5.54
C ASP A 260 21.70 -4.46 -4.13
N PRO A 261 22.36 -3.73 -3.21
CA PRO A 261 21.84 -3.50 -1.86
C PRO A 261 20.42 -2.95 -1.85
N ILE A 262 19.97 -2.31 -2.94
CA ILE A 262 18.59 -1.80 -3.09
C ILE A 262 17.52 -2.90 -3.12
N LEU A 263 17.93 -4.17 -3.30
CA LEU A 263 17.08 -5.36 -3.27
C LEU A 263 16.94 -5.90 -1.84
N ASP A 264 17.88 -5.57 -0.94
CA ASP A 264 17.86 -5.97 0.47
C ASP A 264 16.79 -5.20 1.24
N LYS A 265 15.97 -5.93 2.01
CA LYS A 265 14.88 -5.38 2.82
C LYS A 265 15.42 -4.44 3.90
N ASP A 266 16.61 -4.71 4.43
CA ASP A 266 17.17 -3.95 5.55
C ASP A 266 17.74 -2.59 5.12
N TYR A 267 18.18 -2.48 3.86
CA TYR A 267 18.69 -1.22 3.30
C TYR A 267 17.62 -0.15 3.06
N GLN A 268 16.33 -0.52 3.03
CA GLN A 268 15.22 0.43 2.85
C GLN A 268 14.59 0.92 4.17
N ASN A 269 15.07 0.43 5.31
CA ASN A 269 14.65 0.86 6.64
C ASN A 269 15.62 1.86 7.29
N ILE A 270 16.66 2.29 6.55
CA ILE A 270 17.59 3.38 6.91
C ILE A 270 17.14 4.66 6.21
#